data_AF-A0A5C6DMD9-F1
#
_entry.id   AF-A0A5C6DMD9-F1
#
_cell.length_a   1.000
_cell.length_b   1.000
_cell.length_c   1.000
_cell.angle_alpha   90.00
_cell.angle_beta   90.00
_cell.angle_gamma   90.00
#
_symmetry.space_group_name_H-M   'P 1'
#
loop_
_entity.id
_entity.type
_entity.pdbx_description
1 polymer ?
#
loop_
_entity_poly.entity_id
_entity_poly.type
_entity_poly.pdbx_seq_one_letter_code
_entity_poly.pdbx_strand_id
1 'polypeptide(L)'
;MFASRVRGAAETAGFAFEFGGSLPEGDLSSVRFVILDLSTRSGLVPNLVTEVAQRCCEAKLMAYGPHVQIARLKEAREAGVPVVLTRGQFDGALATLFQ
;
A
#
# COMPACT_ATOMS: atom_id res chain seq x y z
N MET A 1 -4.32 -14.53 -5.29
CA MET A 1 -4.55 -13.08 -5.21
C MET A 1 -3.19 -12.40 -4.95
N PHE A 2 -2.93 -11.16 -5.37
CA PHE A 2 -1.62 -10.54 -5.10
C PHE A 2 -1.37 -10.34 -3.59
N ALA A 3 -2.43 -10.03 -2.84
CA ALA A 3 -2.43 -9.91 -1.38
C ALA A 3 -1.86 -11.13 -0.62
N SER A 4 -2.01 -12.36 -1.14
CA SER A 4 -1.44 -13.55 -0.47
C SER A 4 0.09 -13.59 -0.53
N ARG A 5 0.70 -13.01 -1.58
CA ARG A 5 2.17 -12.88 -1.66
C ARG A 5 2.68 -11.81 -0.70
N VAL A 6 1.97 -10.69 -0.63
CA VAL A 6 2.26 -9.60 0.32
C VAL A 6 2.21 -10.13 1.74
N ARG A 7 1.16 -10.89 2.08
CA ARG A 7 1.03 -11.57 3.38
C ARG A 7 2.25 -12.44 3.69
N GLY A 8 2.58 -13.37 2.81
CA GLY A 8 3.72 -14.27 3.04
C GLY A 8 5.03 -13.52 3.23
N ALA A 9 5.30 -12.47 2.45
CA ALA A 9 6.50 -11.66 2.59
C ALA A 9 6.52 -10.87 3.92
N ALA A 10 5.39 -10.28 4.32
CA ALA A 10 5.27 -9.53 5.57
C ALA A 10 5.43 -10.44 6.80
N GLU A 11 4.75 -11.58 6.81
CA GLU A 11 4.82 -12.57 7.90
C GLU A 11 6.23 -13.18 8.01
N THR A 12 6.90 -13.45 6.89
CA THR A 12 8.31 -13.91 6.89
C THR A 12 9.24 -12.90 7.55
N ALA A 13 8.94 -11.61 7.42
CA ALA A 13 9.68 -10.51 8.06
C ALA A 13 9.20 -10.19 9.48
N GLY A 14 8.28 -10.98 10.05
CA GLY A 14 7.78 -10.81 11.43
C GLY A 14 6.66 -9.80 11.60
N PHE A 15 6.05 -9.31 10.52
CA PHE A 15 4.88 -8.42 10.59
C PHE A 15 3.57 -9.21 10.65
N ALA A 16 2.60 -8.67 11.39
CA ALA A 16 1.21 -9.05 11.22
C ALA A 16 0.67 -8.47 9.91
N PHE A 17 -0.26 -9.19 9.27
CA PHE A 17 -0.86 -8.78 8.01
C PHE A 17 -2.39 -8.65 8.13
N GLU A 18 -2.91 -7.49 7.75
CA GLU A 18 -4.34 -7.25 7.59
C GLU A 18 -4.66 -6.84 6.15
N PHE A 19 -5.82 -7.30 5.66
CA PHE A 19 -6.31 -6.98 4.33
C PHE A 19 -7.74 -6.49 4.41
N GLY A 20 -7.98 -5.28 3.91
CA GLY A 20 -9.29 -4.64 3.97
C GLY A 20 -9.47 -3.56 2.92
N GLY A 21 -10.72 -3.12 2.76
CA GLY A 21 -11.08 -2.00 1.88
C GLY A 21 -10.85 -0.61 2.50
N SER A 22 -10.58 -0.56 3.80
CA SER A 22 -10.33 0.65 4.60
C SER A 22 -9.23 0.38 5.63
N LEU A 23 -8.69 1.44 6.23
CA LEU A 23 -7.84 1.27 7.42
C LEU A 23 -8.69 0.69 8.57
N PRO A 24 -8.13 -0.18 9.41
CA PRO A 24 -8.83 -0.71 10.58
C PRO A 24 -9.14 0.42 11.57
N GLU A 25 -10.11 0.21 12.46
CA GLU A 25 -10.39 1.15 13.56
C GLU A 25 -9.37 0.98 14.69
N GLY A 26 -9.26 1.99 15.57
CA GLY A 26 -8.37 1.95 16.72
C GLY A 26 -6.99 2.57 16.50
N ASP A 27 -6.06 2.25 17.39
CA ASP A 27 -4.68 2.72 17.38
C ASP A 27 -3.86 1.99 16.31
N LEU A 28 -3.34 2.76 15.35
CA LEU A 28 -2.54 2.29 14.23
C LEU A 28 -1.08 2.74 14.32
N SER A 29 -0.64 3.20 15.50
CA SER A 29 0.74 3.64 15.75
C SER A 29 1.78 2.55 15.45
N SER A 30 1.41 1.28 15.59
CA SER A 30 2.28 0.13 15.30
C SER A 30 2.35 -0.26 13.82
N VAL A 31 1.49 0.33 12.97
CA VAL A 31 1.47 0.02 11.54
C VAL A 31 2.71 0.59 10.86
N ARG A 32 3.50 -0.27 10.21
CA ARG A 32 4.75 0.12 9.54
C ARG A 32 4.64 0.21 8.02
N PHE A 33 3.61 -0.38 7.43
CA PHE A 33 3.40 -0.40 5.98
C PHE A 33 1.92 -0.27 5.66
N VAL A 34 1.59 0.62 4.71
CA VAL A 34 0.26 0.71 4.11
C VAL A 34 0.43 0.55 2.60
N ILE A 35 -0.17 -0.50 2.05
CA ILE A 35 -0.01 -0.89 0.65
C ILE A 35 -1.37 -0.82 -0.04
N LEU A 36 -1.46 0.01 -1.08
CA LEU A 36 -2.66 0.26 -1.85
C LEU A 36 -2.63 -0.46 -3.21
N ASP A 37 -3.58 -1.35 -3.47
CA ASP A 37 -3.80 -1.92 -4.80
C ASP A 37 -4.72 -1.01 -5.64
N LEU A 38 -4.14 -0.34 -6.63
CA LEU A 38 -4.85 0.56 -7.54
C LEU A 38 -5.75 -0.18 -8.54
N SER A 39 -5.60 -1.51 -8.66
CA SER A 39 -6.49 -2.33 -9.49
C SER A 39 -7.88 -2.41 -8.88
N THR A 40 -7.97 -2.45 -7.55
CA THR A 40 -9.22 -2.63 -6.79
C THR A 40 -9.75 -1.34 -6.18
N ARG A 41 -8.92 -0.29 -6.04
CA ARG A 41 -9.31 0.98 -5.40
C ARG A 41 -9.04 2.17 -6.33
N SER A 42 -9.96 2.44 -7.25
CA SER A 42 -9.97 3.67 -8.06
C SER A 42 -10.92 4.69 -7.44
N GLY A 43 -10.39 5.75 -6.82
CA GLY A 43 -11.18 6.92 -6.40
C GLY A 43 -11.02 7.41 -4.95
N LEU A 44 -10.34 6.67 -4.07
CA LEU A 44 -10.21 7.01 -2.64
C LEU A 44 -8.79 7.42 -2.21
N VAL A 45 -7.89 7.65 -3.17
CA VAL A 45 -6.46 7.86 -2.86
C VAL A 45 -6.21 9.14 -2.05
N PRO A 46 -6.79 10.31 -2.36
CA PRO A 46 -6.51 11.55 -1.61
C PRO A 46 -6.87 11.43 -0.13
N ASN A 47 -8.08 10.94 0.18
CA ASN A 47 -8.52 10.80 1.57
C ASN A 47 -7.67 9.79 2.33
N LEU A 48 -7.23 8.71 1.67
CA LEU A 48 -6.37 7.71 2.27
C LEU A 48 -4.98 8.27 2.62
N VAL A 49 -4.38 9.12 1.77
CA VAL A 49 -3.07 9.72 2.06
C VAL A 49 -3.15 10.54 3.35
N THR A 50 -4.19 11.37 3.50
CA THR A 50 -4.41 12.14 4.72
C THR A 50 -4.68 11.25 5.93
N GLU A 51 -5.52 10.23 5.78
CA GLU A 51 -5.86 9.31 6.87
C GLU A 51 -4.63 8.52 7.35
N VAL A 52 -3.78 8.04 6.44
CA VAL A 52 -2.53 7.35 6.78
C VAL A 52 -1.56 8.31 7.48
N ALA A 53 -1.42 9.55 7.00
CA ALA A 53 -0.55 10.53 7.64
C ALA A 53 -0.99 10.86 9.08
N GLN A 54 -2.30 10.84 9.37
CA GLN A 54 -2.85 11.13 10.69
C GLN A 54 -2.80 9.93 11.64
N ARG A 55 -3.09 8.73 11.14
CA ARG A 55 -3.33 7.54 11.96
C ARG A 55 -2.14 6.57 11.99
N CYS A 56 -1.35 6.54 10.93
CA CYS A 56 -0.22 5.63 10.75
C CYS A 56 1.05 6.44 10.41
N CYS A 57 1.41 7.42 11.24
CA CYS A 57 2.45 8.40 10.93
C CYS A 57 3.85 7.79 10.68
N GLU A 58 4.13 6.60 11.22
CA GLU A 58 5.39 5.87 10.99
C GLU A 58 5.33 4.88 9.82
N ALA A 59 4.17 4.75 9.16
CA ALA A 59 3.97 3.77 8.10
C ALA A 59 4.54 4.26 6.76
N LYS A 60 5.22 3.34 6.06
CA LYS A 60 5.56 3.53 4.64
C LYS A 60 4.30 3.34 3.81
N LEU A 61 3.78 4.44 3.25
CA LEU A 61 2.65 4.41 2.31
C LEU A 61 3.12 4.15 0.87
N MET A 62 2.52 3.16 0.24
CA MET A 62 2.81 2.79 -1.15
C MET A 62 1.55 2.42 -1.92
N ALA A 63 1.59 2.60 -3.23
CA ALA A 63 0.57 2.08 -4.13
C ALA A 63 1.20 1.26 -5.27
N TYR A 64 0.49 0.23 -5.71
CA TYR A 64 0.86 -0.52 -6.90
C TYR A 64 -0.33 -0.73 -7.83
N GLY A 65 -0.08 -0.80 -9.14
CA GLY A 65 -1.11 -1.07 -10.13
C GLY A 65 -0.58 -1.65 -11.43
N PRO A 66 -1.44 -2.12 -12.34
CA PRO A 66 -1.02 -2.58 -13.66
C PRO A 66 -0.32 -1.46 -14.43
N HIS A 67 0.78 -1.76 -15.12
CA HIS A 67 1.54 -0.76 -15.88
C HIS A 67 0.72 -0.09 -16.99
N VAL A 68 -0.30 -0.79 -17.50
CA VAL A 68 -1.26 -0.28 -18.49
C VAL A 68 -2.24 0.75 -17.92
N GLN A 69 -2.40 0.81 -16.60
CA GLN A 69 -3.30 1.77 -15.93
C GLN A 69 -2.56 3.05 -15.57
N ILE A 70 -1.96 3.69 -16.59
CA ILE A 70 -1.13 4.89 -16.44
C ILE A 70 -1.89 6.02 -15.73
N ALA A 71 -3.16 6.23 -16.06
CA ALA A 71 -4.01 7.22 -15.41
C ALA A 71 -4.10 7.01 -13.89
N ARG A 72 -4.32 5.77 -13.43
CA ARG A 72 -4.41 5.46 -12.00
C ARG A 72 -3.08 5.63 -11.27
N LEU A 73 -1.98 5.25 -11.92
CA LEU A 73 -0.64 5.49 -11.36
C LEU A 73 -0.35 6.98 -11.25
N LYS A 74 -0.77 7.78 -12.23
CA LYS A 74 -0.66 9.23 -12.22
C LYS A 74 -1.52 9.86 -11.12
N GLU A 75 -2.80 9.48 -11.04
CA GLU A 75 -3.74 9.93 -10.00
C GLU A 75 -3.20 9.64 -8.58
N ALA A 76 -2.60 8.47 -8.36
CA ALA A 76 -2.02 8.14 -7.06
C ALA A 76 -0.81 9.03 -6.70
N ARG A 77 0.02 9.39 -7.68
CA ARG A 77 1.13 10.34 -7.49
C ARG A 77 0.60 11.75 -7.20
N GLU A 78 -0.39 12.19 -7.97
CA GLU A 78 -1.03 13.51 -7.81
C GLU A 78 -1.77 13.63 -6.47
N ALA A 79 -2.31 12.52 -5.96
CA ALA A 79 -2.90 12.43 -4.62
C ALA A 79 -1.87 12.43 -3.47
N GLY A 80 -0.57 12.43 -3.78
CA GLY A 80 0.50 12.52 -2.78
C GLY A 80 0.99 11.17 -2.22
N VAL A 81 0.71 10.04 -2.89
CA VAL A 81 1.28 8.75 -2.48
C VAL A 81 2.80 8.79 -2.67
N PRO A 82 3.62 8.56 -1.61
CA PRO A 82 5.08 8.72 -1.68
C PRO A 82 5.74 7.75 -2.67
N VAL A 83 5.27 6.50 -2.71
CA VAL A 83 5.83 5.46 -3.56
C VAL A 83 4.74 4.84 -4.41
N VAL A 84 4.83 5.02 -5.73
CA VAL A 84 3.91 4.42 -6.70
C VAL A 84 4.67 3.53 -7.66
N LEU A 85 4.32 2.25 -7.68
CA LEU A 85 5.00 1.19 -8.43
C LEU A 85 4.06 0.54 -9.44
N THR A 86 4.61 0.01 -10.52
CA THR A 86 3.90 -1.00 -11.31
C THR A 86 3.82 -2.30 -10.52
N ARG A 87 2.85 -3.17 -10.85
CA ARG A 87 2.73 -4.50 -10.22
C ARG A 87 4.02 -5.31 -10.34
N GLY A 88 4.72 -5.24 -11.48
CA GLY A 88 5.99 -5.94 -11.67
C GLY A 88 7.12 -5.40 -10.78
N GLN A 89 7.22 -4.07 -10.66
CA GLN A 89 8.18 -3.43 -9.74
C GLN A 89 7.88 -3.78 -8.28
N PHE A 90 6.60 -3.79 -7.90
CA PHE A 90 6.20 -4.15 -6.54
C PHE A 90 6.49 -5.62 -6.22
N ASP A 91 6.17 -6.54 -7.14
CA ASP A 91 6.47 -7.97 -7.01
C ASP A 91 7.98 -8.21 -6.85
N GLY A 92 8.82 -7.53 -7.65
CA GLY A 92 10.28 -7.62 -7.53
C GLY A 92 10.83 -7.03 -6.22
N ALA A 93 10.13 -6.09 -5.60
CA ALA A 93 10.54 -5.48 -4.33
C ALA A 93 10.11 -6.28 -3.09
N LEU A 94 9.15 -7.21 -3.20
CA LEU A 94 8.59 -7.91 -2.03
C LEU A 94 9.64 -8.61 -1.16
N ALA A 95 10.71 -9.13 -1.77
CA ALA A 95 11.76 -9.85 -1.05
C ALA A 95 12.55 -8.98 -0.05
N THR A 96 12.60 -7.66 -0.28
CA THR A 96 13.36 -6.72 0.55
C THR A 96 12.48 -5.63 1.17
N LEU A 97 11.19 -5.60 0.82
CA LEU A 97 10.29 -4.52 1.20
C LEU A 97 10.11 -4.37 2.71
N PHE A 98 10.02 -5.49 3.42
CA PHE A 98 9.72 -5.56 4.85
C PHE A 98 10.97 -5.72 5.74
N GLN A 99 12.16 -5.39 5.22
CA GLN A 99 13.42 -5.40 6.00
C GLN A 99 13.62 -4.11 6.79
#